data_AF-A0AAD1TDI5-F1
#
_entry.id   AF-A0AAD1TDI5-F1
#
_cell.length_a   1.000
_cell.length_b   1.000
_cell.length_c   1.000
_cell.angle_alpha   90.00
_cell.angle_beta   90.00
_cell.angle_gamma   90.00
#
_symmetry.space_group_name_H-M   'P 1'
#
loop_
_entity.id
_entity.type
_entity.pdbx_description
1 polymer ?
#
loop_
_entity_poly.entity_id
_entity_poly.type
_entity_poly.pdbx_seq_one_letter_code
_entity_poly.pdbx_strand_id
1 'polypeptide(L)'
;MIAGHVKRRLKDALIVLGGGGLLFTSYLVIKGDERFYTNCLMPTLQQMVPPELAHNLSIKLLSLGLVPRLKCHDSKELEMKVLGHSFRNPVGIAAGFDKHAEAVDGLFKMGFGFVEIGSVTPKPQEGNPTPRVFRLPKDRAVINRYGFNSHGIEVVRQRLMARREKQSLLTAGGMPLGVNLGKNKTSEDAAADYIKGVLELGPFADYLVINVSSPNTPGLRELQGRDQLRHLLAKVLKARNALQSDHRPALLVKIAPDLTKADKEDIASVVTELGIDGLIVTNTTISRPSTLQDPQCCEAGGLSGAPLRDMATETIREMYTLTAGKIPIIGVGGVSCGLDALEKILAGASLVQLYTALTYQGPPVVEKVTGELKNILLALYRNHTSHDALLTGTLYRNHTSHDALLTGTLYRNHTSHDALLTGTLYRNHTSHDALLTGKLYRNHTSHDALLTGKLYRNHTSHDALLTGKLANHLPLFFYTRHG
;
A
#
# COMPACT_ATOMS: atom_id res chain seq x y z
N MET A 1 -41.85 -49.44 16.90
CA MET A 1 -40.84 -48.85 17.83
C MET A 1 -39.51 -48.48 17.16
N ILE A 2 -38.91 -49.35 16.34
CA ILE A 2 -37.59 -49.13 15.72
C ILE A 2 -37.53 -47.86 14.83
N ALA A 3 -38.54 -47.64 13.98
CA ALA A 3 -38.58 -46.47 13.09
C ALA A 3 -38.62 -45.11 13.82
N GLY A 4 -39.28 -45.03 14.99
CA GLY A 4 -39.32 -43.82 15.81
C GLY A 4 -37.98 -43.51 16.49
N HIS A 5 -37.23 -44.57 16.85
CA HIS A 5 -35.92 -44.44 17.47
C HIS A 5 -34.85 -44.00 16.45
N VAL A 6 -34.91 -44.53 15.23
CA VAL A 6 -34.04 -44.09 14.11
C VAL A 6 -34.34 -42.64 13.72
N LYS A 7 -35.62 -42.25 13.63
CA LYS A 7 -36.02 -40.85 13.33
C LYS A 7 -35.53 -39.86 14.40
N ARG A 8 -35.55 -40.25 15.68
CA ARG A 8 -35.03 -39.43 16.78
C ARG A 8 -33.50 -39.28 16.71
N ARG A 9 -32.77 -40.38 16.50
CA ARG A 9 -31.30 -40.34 16.33
C ARG A 9 -30.87 -39.52 15.12
N LEU A 10 -31.61 -39.59 14.00
CA LEU A 10 -31.37 -38.73 12.84
C LEU A 10 -31.58 -37.25 13.17
N LYS A 11 -32.63 -36.91 13.91
CA LYS A 11 -32.89 -35.53 14.36
C LYS A 11 -31.79 -35.02 15.28
N ASP A 12 -31.37 -35.84 16.24
CA ASP A 12 -30.31 -35.48 17.20
C ASP A 12 -28.96 -35.32 16.47
N ALA A 13 -28.62 -36.21 15.53
CA ALA A 13 -27.43 -36.08 14.69
C ALA A 13 -27.45 -34.81 13.84
N LEU A 14 -28.60 -34.44 13.28
CA LEU A 14 -28.76 -33.22 12.48
C LEU A 14 -28.57 -31.96 13.34
N ILE A 15 -29.05 -31.97 14.58
CA ILE A 15 -28.84 -30.86 15.54
C ILE A 15 -27.37 -30.77 15.94
N VAL A 16 -26.71 -31.88 16.26
CA VAL A 16 -25.31 -31.88 16.71
C VAL A 16 -24.37 -31.51 15.56
N LEU A 17 -24.55 -32.10 14.37
CA LEU A 17 -23.71 -31.79 13.21
C LEU A 17 -23.97 -30.38 12.68
N GLY A 18 -25.24 -29.93 12.67
CA GLY A 18 -25.60 -28.57 12.28
C GLY A 18 -25.10 -27.51 13.26
N GLY A 19 -25.28 -27.75 14.56
CA GLY A 19 -24.80 -26.85 15.62
C GLY A 19 -23.28 -26.78 15.69
N GLY A 20 -22.61 -27.94 15.63
CA GLY A 20 -21.14 -28.02 15.58
C GLY A 20 -20.57 -27.34 14.34
N GLY A 21 -21.20 -27.55 13.17
CA GLY A 21 -20.85 -26.88 11.93
C GLY A 21 -20.96 -25.36 12.03
N LEU A 22 -22.09 -24.85 12.53
CA LEU A 22 -22.31 -23.41 12.70
C LEU A 22 -21.29 -22.78 13.65
N LEU A 23 -20.99 -23.43 14.77
CA LEU A 23 -19.97 -22.96 15.72
C LEU A 23 -18.58 -22.93 15.08
N PHE A 24 -18.22 -23.99 14.34
CA PHE A 24 -16.93 -24.07 13.67
C PHE A 24 -16.79 -23.00 12.58
N THR A 25 -17.80 -22.82 11.71
CA THR A 25 -17.77 -21.77 10.69
C THR A 25 -17.75 -20.39 11.32
N SER A 26 -18.51 -20.15 12.40
CA SER A 26 -18.49 -18.89 13.14
C SER A 26 -17.12 -18.61 13.75
N TYR A 27 -16.46 -19.63 14.28
CA TYR A 27 -15.09 -19.54 14.77
C TYR A 27 -14.11 -19.15 13.65
N LEU A 28 -14.21 -19.79 12.47
CA LEU A 28 -13.34 -19.46 11.33
C LEU A 28 -13.55 -18.02 10.82
N VAL A 29 -14.80 -17.54 10.81
CA VAL A 29 -15.14 -16.13 10.52
C VAL A 29 -14.48 -15.20 11.53
N ILE A 30 -14.68 -15.45 12.83
CA ILE A 30 -14.15 -14.59 13.90
C ILE A 30 -12.62 -14.61 13.91
N LYS A 31 -11.99 -15.76 13.65
CA LYS A 31 -10.53 -15.90 13.57
C LYS A 31 -9.94 -15.23 12.33
N GLY A 32 -10.73 -15.01 11.28
CA GLY A 32 -10.23 -14.50 10.01
C GLY A 32 -9.43 -15.54 9.21
N ASP A 33 -9.89 -16.79 9.18
CA ASP A 33 -9.18 -17.85 8.44
C ASP A 33 -9.21 -17.59 6.92
N GLU A 34 -8.06 -17.24 6.34
CA GLU A 34 -7.95 -16.83 4.92
C GLU A 34 -8.53 -17.87 3.96
N ARG A 35 -8.27 -19.17 4.21
CA ARG A 35 -8.71 -20.25 3.34
C ARG A 35 -10.22 -20.42 3.40
N PHE A 36 -10.80 -20.36 4.59
CA PHE A 36 -12.25 -20.40 4.74
C PHE A 36 -12.94 -19.21 4.08
N TYR A 37 -12.40 -18.00 4.25
CA TYR A 37 -12.93 -16.81 3.58
C TYR A 37 -12.88 -16.95 2.06
N THR A 38 -11.71 -17.25 1.51
CA THR A 38 -11.47 -17.24 0.05
C THR A 38 -12.16 -18.40 -0.66
N ASN A 39 -12.19 -19.60 -0.05
CA ASN A 39 -12.66 -20.81 -0.73
C ASN A 39 -14.12 -21.17 -0.40
N CYS A 40 -14.67 -20.69 0.71
CA CYS A 40 -16.02 -21.06 1.15
C CYS A 40 -16.94 -19.85 1.31
N LEU A 41 -16.63 -18.95 2.25
CA LEU A 41 -17.56 -17.88 2.65
C LEU A 41 -17.78 -16.85 1.54
N MET A 42 -16.70 -16.28 0.99
CA MET A 42 -16.81 -15.23 -0.03
C MET A 42 -17.47 -15.74 -1.31
N PRO A 43 -17.10 -16.92 -1.87
CA PRO A 43 -17.81 -17.48 -3.02
C PRO A 43 -19.31 -17.67 -2.76
N THR A 44 -19.68 -18.18 -1.58
CA THR A 44 -21.09 -18.36 -1.20
C THR A 44 -21.83 -17.02 -1.12
N LEU A 45 -21.26 -16.02 -0.43
CA LEU A 45 -21.85 -14.69 -0.33
C LEU A 45 -21.97 -13.99 -1.69
N GLN A 46 -21.00 -14.20 -2.59
CA GLN A 46 -21.03 -13.63 -3.93
C GLN A 46 -22.16 -14.18 -4.80
N GLN A 47 -22.52 -15.46 -4.62
CA GLN A 47 -23.65 -16.08 -5.31
C GLN A 47 -25.00 -15.67 -4.71
N MET A 48 -25.06 -15.49 -3.38
CA MET A 48 -26.32 -15.24 -2.67
C MET A 48 -26.70 -13.76 -2.55
N VAL A 49 -25.72 -12.85 -2.57
CA VAL A 49 -25.93 -11.43 -2.23
C VAL A 49 -25.47 -10.53 -3.39
N PRO A 50 -26.33 -9.62 -3.90
CA PRO A 50 -25.95 -8.63 -4.90
C PRO A 50 -24.73 -7.77 -4.46
N PRO A 51 -23.88 -7.31 -5.39
CA PRO A 51 -22.64 -6.59 -5.08
C PRO A 51 -22.84 -5.33 -4.22
N GLU A 52 -23.81 -4.50 -4.55
CA GLU A 52 -24.07 -3.25 -3.81
C GLU A 52 -24.62 -3.52 -2.41
N LEU A 53 -25.49 -4.53 -2.26
CA LEU A 53 -25.99 -4.93 -0.94
C LEU A 53 -24.87 -5.52 -0.07
N ALA A 54 -24.01 -6.37 -0.64
CA ALA A 54 -22.86 -6.92 0.07
C ALA A 54 -21.88 -5.83 0.52
N HIS A 55 -21.67 -4.81 -0.33
CA HIS A 55 -20.86 -3.64 0.00
C HIS A 55 -21.44 -2.86 1.19
N ASN A 56 -22.73 -2.51 1.13
CA ASN A 56 -23.42 -1.77 2.19
C ASN A 56 -23.43 -2.56 3.51
N LEU A 57 -23.66 -3.87 3.45
CA LEU A 57 -23.57 -4.75 4.61
C LEU A 57 -22.15 -4.76 5.21
N SER A 58 -21.12 -4.82 4.37
CA SER A 58 -19.73 -4.76 4.82
C SER A 58 -19.44 -3.46 5.56
N ILE A 59 -19.85 -2.30 5.01
CA ILE A 59 -19.71 -1.00 5.68
C ILE A 59 -20.46 -1.00 7.01
N LYS A 60 -21.68 -1.52 7.06
CA LYS A 60 -22.45 -1.59 8.31
C LYS A 60 -21.75 -2.44 9.37
N LEU A 61 -21.26 -3.63 9.02
CA LEU A 61 -20.53 -4.49 9.97
C LEU A 61 -19.26 -3.80 10.48
N LEU A 62 -18.50 -3.14 9.60
CA LEU A 62 -17.29 -2.41 9.97
C LEU A 62 -17.58 -1.20 10.86
N SER A 63 -18.66 -0.46 10.60
CA SER A 63 -19.13 0.64 11.44
C SER A 63 -19.47 0.20 12.87
N LEU A 64 -19.92 -1.05 13.03
CA LEU A 64 -20.20 -1.69 14.31
C LEU A 64 -18.95 -2.31 14.96
N GLY A 65 -17.78 -2.20 14.32
CA GLY A 65 -16.53 -2.78 14.80
C GLY A 65 -16.45 -4.31 14.68
N LEU A 66 -17.38 -4.93 13.93
CA LEU A 66 -17.43 -6.36 13.65
C LEU A 66 -16.41 -6.71 12.57
N VAL A 67 -15.16 -6.83 13.01
CA VAL A 67 -13.99 -7.15 12.19
C VAL A 67 -13.40 -8.46 12.72
N PRO A 68 -12.98 -9.40 11.84
CA PRO A 68 -12.26 -10.60 12.27
C PRO A 68 -11.01 -10.27 13.09
N ARG A 69 -10.56 -11.20 13.92
CA ARG A 69 -9.33 -11.09 14.72
C ARG A 69 -8.10 -11.35 13.86
N LEU A 70 -7.77 -10.37 13.02
CA LEU A 70 -6.60 -10.41 12.14
C LEU A 70 -5.33 -10.07 12.91
N LYS A 71 -4.21 -10.68 12.53
CA LYS A 71 -2.90 -10.28 13.06
C LYS A 71 -2.46 -9.02 12.34
N CYS A 72 -2.10 -8.02 13.13
CA CYS A 72 -1.48 -6.83 12.56
C CYS A 72 0.01 -7.10 12.32
N HIS A 73 0.46 -6.95 11.08
CA HIS A 73 1.88 -7.06 10.73
C HIS A 73 2.61 -5.71 10.82
N ASP A 74 2.23 -4.87 11.77
CA ASP A 74 2.93 -3.62 12.04
C ASP A 74 4.36 -3.92 12.48
N SER A 75 5.31 -3.45 11.68
CA SER A 75 6.72 -3.73 11.89
C SER A 75 7.55 -2.62 11.29
N LYS A 76 8.72 -2.37 11.88
CA LYS A 76 9.61 -1.29 11.42
C LYS A 76 10.01 -1.47 9.96
N GLU A 77 10.01 -2.71 9.48
CA GLU A 77 10.31 -3.06 8.08
C GLU A 77 9.24 -2.61 7.08
N LEU A 78 8.00 -2.37 7.54
CA LEU A 78 6.90 -1.87 6.72
C LEU A 78 6.61 -0.38 6.95
N GLU A 79 7.25 0.27 7.93
CA GLU A 79 6.99 1.68 8.23
C GLU A 79 7.53 2.57 7.10
N MET A 80 6.68 3.48 6.61
CA MET A 80 7.03 4.44 5.57
C MET A 80 6.82 5.87 6.07
N LYS A 81 7.71 6.79 5.69
CA LYS A 81 7.54 8.23 5.94
C LYS A 81 7.40 8.95 4.61
N VAL A 82 6.21 9.45 4.33
CA VAL A 82 5.87 10.09 3.06
C VAL A 82 4.71 11.04 3.28
N LEU A 83 4.51 12.04 2.41
CA LEU A 83 3.40 13.01 2.51
C LEU A 83 3.33 13.76 3.86
N GLY A 84 4.47 13.88 4.57
CA GLY A 84 4.53 14.51 5.89
C GLY A 84 4.07 13.63 7.05
N HIS A 85 3.78 12.34 6.82
CA HIS A 85 3.24 11.41 7.81
C HIS A 85 4.04 10.12 7.91
N SER A 86 3.97 9.48 9.06
CA SER A 86 4.35 8.07 9.22
C SER A 86 3.17 7.18 8.83
N PHE A 87 3.45 6.08 8.15
CA PHE A 87 2.51 5.02 7.79
C PHE A 87 3.04 3.73 8.41
N ARG A 88 2.28 3.12 9.33
CA ARG A 88 2.70 1.91 10.06
C ARG A 88 2.93 0.70 9.16
N ASN A 89 2.26 0.69 8.01
CA ASN A 89 2.46 -0.23 6.91
C ASN A 89 2.00 0.44 5.59
N PRO A 90 2.47 0.01 4.42
CA PRO A 90 2.24 0.74 3.17
C PRO A 90 0.91 0.40 2.50
N VAL A 91 0.04 -0.40 3.13
CA VAL A 91 -1.17 -0.94 2.50
C VAL A 91 -2.42 -0.22 3.01
N GLY A 92 -3.10 0.49 2.11
CA GLY A 92 -4.33 1.22 2.40
C GLY A 92 -5.56 0.67 1.70
N ILE A 93 -6.73 1.11 2.15
CA ILE A 93 -8.00 0.91 1.46
C ILE A 93 -8.25 2.08 0.50
N ALA A 94 -8.55 1.78 -0.76
CA ALA A 94 -8.78 2.80 -1.78
C ALA A 94 -10.12 3.51 -1.62
N ALA A 95 -10.21 4.75 -2.13
CA ALA A 95 -11.49 5.46 -2.22
C ALA A 95 -12.55 4.67 -2.99
N GLY A 96 -13.80 4.92 -2.62
CA GLY A 96 -14.98 4.27 -3.13
C GLY A 96 -15.44 3.09 -2.28
N PHE A 97 -14.64 2.64 -1.30
CA PHE A 97 -15.09 1.69 -0.30
C PHE A 97 -15.90 2.41 0.79
N ASP A 98 -15.27 3.15 1.68
CA ASP A 98 -15.98 3.99 2.64
C ASP A 98 -16.23 5.39 2.05
N LYS A 99 -17.28 5.51 1.25
CA LYS A 99 -17.61 6.75 0.54
C LYS A 99 -18.01 7.89 1.47
N HIS A 100 -18.43 7.59 2.70
CA HIS A 100 -19.16 8.54 3.54
C HIS A 100 -18.63 8.63 4.98
N ALA A 101 -17.42 8.13 5.24
CA ALA A 101 -16.79 8.08 6.57
C ALA A 101 -17.60 7.30 7.62
N GLU A 102 -18.15 6.14 7.24
CA GLU A 102 -19.01 5.30 8.07
C GLU A 102 -18.24 4.19 8.79
N ALA A 103 -17.10 3.78 8.26
CA ALA A 103 -16.40 2.56 8.65
C ALA A 103 -14.90 2.76 8.90
N VAL A 104 -14.41 4.01 8.95
CA VAL A 104 -12.99 4.34 9.10
C VAL A 104 -12.29 3.56 10.22
N ASP A 105 -12.87 3.53 11.42
CA ASP A 105 -12.27 2.82 12.55
C ASP A 105 -12.25 1.30 12.36
N GLY A 106 -13.29 0.74 11.74
CA GLY A 106 -13.36 -0.68 11.40
C GLY A 106 -12.31 -1.07 10.36
N LEU A 107 -12.03 -0.18 9.41
CA LEU A 107 -10.98 -0.35 8.40
C LEU A 107 -9.58 -0.32 9.01
N PHE A 108 -9.29 0.61 9.92
CA PHE A 108 -8.03 0.59 10.65
C PHE A 108 -7.88 -0.67 11.52
N LYS A 109 -8.96 -1.10 12.18
CA LYS A 109 -9.01 -2.35 12.95
C LYS A 109 -8.79 -3.59 12.08
N MET A 110 -9.13 -3.55 10.79
CA MET A 110 -8.85 -4.62 9.83
C MET A 110 -7.35 -4.76 9.49
N GLY A 111 -6.54 -3.73 9.78
CA GLY A 111 -5.08 -3.78 9.60
C GLY A 111 -4.54 -2.83 8.52
N PHE A 112 -5.40 -2.05 7.86
CA PHE A 112 -4.93 -1.05 6.89
C PHE A 112 -4.02 -0.01 7.56
N GLY A 113 -2.91 0.32 6.90
CA GLY A 113 -1.99 1.37 7.32
C GLY A 113 -2.55 2.77 7.12
N PHE A 114 -3.46 2.94 6.17
CA PHE A 114 -4.16 4.20 5.92
C PHE A 114 -5.52 3.96 5.26
N VAL A 115 -6.44 4.92 5.40
CA VAL A 115 -7.80 4.84 4.85
C VAL A 115 -8.03 6.03 3.93
N GLU A 116 -8.56 5.80 2.72
CA GLU A 116 -9.07 6.87 1.85
C GLU A 116 -10.59 6.80 1.76
N ILE A 117 -11.30 7.79 2.30
CA ILE A 117 -12.76 7.90 2.16
C ILE A 117 -13.15 8.60 0.85
N GLY A 118 -14.44 8.57 0.51
CA GLY A 118 -14.98 9.31 -0.63
C GLY A 118 -15.03 8.47 -1.92
N SER A 119 -15.17 9.07 -3.10
CA SER A 119 -15.19 10.50 -3.38
C SER A 119 -16.43 11.20 -2.81
N VAL A 120 -16.21 12.29 -2.08
CA VAL A 120 -17.27 13.13 -1.50
C VAL A 120 -17.54 14.30 -2.44
N THR A 121 -18.81 14.56 -2.70
CA THR A 121 -19.28 15.70 -3.51
C THR A 121 -19.84 16.81 -2.62
N PRO A 122 -19.85 18.08 -3.07
CA PRO A 122 -20.40 19.17 -2.26
C PRO A 122 -21.83 18.98 -1.79
N LYS A 123 -22.74 18.70 -2.72
CA LYS A 123 -24.13 18.36 -2.44
C LYS A 123 -24.31 16.84 -2.42
N PRO A 124 -25.28 16.32 -1.66
CA PRO A 124 -25.67 14.92 -1.76
C PRO A 124 -26.10 14.56 -3.19
N GLN A 125 -25.80 13.34 -3.63
CA GLN A 125 -26.35 12.80 -4.87
C GLN A 125 -26.43 11.27 -4.80
N GLU A 126 -27.47 10.70 -5.40
CA GLU A 126 -27.73 9.26 -5.35
C GLU A 126 -26.75 8.43 -6.20
N GLY A 127 -26.16 9.04 -7.22
CA GLY A 127 -25.35 8.35 -8.24
C GLY A 127 -26.17 7.95 -9.47
N ASN A 128 -25.64 7.04 -10.28
CA ASN A 128 -26.37 6.49 -11.45
C ASN A 128 -27.40 5.43 -11.01
N PRO A 129 -28.43 5.13 -11.82
CA PRO A 129 -29.42 4.09 -11.51
C PRO A 129 -28.83 2.71 -11.29
N THR A 130 -29.47 1.89 -10.44
CA THR A 130 -29.11 0.49 -10.20
C THR A 130 -29.69 -0.44 -11.29
N PRO A 131 -29.05 -1.58 -11.61
CA PRO A 131 -27.76 -2.07 -11.11
C PRO A 131 -26.58 -1.29 -11.70
N ARG A 132 -25.57 -1.03 -10.85
CA ARG A 132 -24.42 -0.18 -11.18
C ARG A 132 -23.07 -0.74 -10.72
N VAL A 133 -23.06 -1.99 -10.25
CA VAL A 133 -21.86 -2.74 -9.89
C VAL A 133 -22.06 -4.19 -10.32
N PHE A 134 -21.03 -4.74 -10.96
CA PHE A 134 -21.04 -6.06 -11.57
C PHE A 134 -19.77 -6.77 -11.14
N ARG A 135 -19.92 -7.96 -10.56
CA ARG A 135 -18.76 -8.81 -10.25
C ARG A 135 -18.46 -9.63 -11.49
N LEU A 136 -17.19 -9.81 -11.80
CA LEU A 136 -16.71 -10.71 -12.84
C LEU A 136 -15.87 -11.79 -12.16
N PRO A 137 -16.48 -12.81 -11.52
CA PRO A 137 -15.74 -13.77 -10.70
C PRO A 137 -14.68 -14.55 -11.48
N LYS A 138 -14.94 -14.86 -12.76
CA LYS A 138 -13.95 -15.56 -13.62
C LYS A 138 -12.66 -14.75 -13.78
N ASP A 139 -12.78 -13.42 -13.79
CA ASP A 139 -11.68 -12.49 -14.02
C ASP A 139 -11.13 -11.88 -12.73
N ARG A 140 -11.69 -12.22 -11.55
CA ARG A 140 -11.41 -11.58 -10.26
C ARG A 140 -11.49 -10.04 -10.36
N ALA A 141 -12.54 -9.57 -11.02
CA ALA A 141 -12.69 -8.19 -11.43
C ALA A 141 -14.06 -7.60 -11.07
N VAL A 142 -14.16 -6.28 -11.04
CA VAL A 142 -15.43 -5.58 -10.83
C VAL A 142 -15.55 -4.46 -11.84
N ILE A 143 -16.71 -4.37 -12.49
CA ILE A 143 -17.12 -3.19 -13.26
C ILE A 143 -18.09 -2.38 -12.41
N ASN A 144 -17.89 -1.07 -12.32
CA ASN A 144 -18.83 -0.19 -11.63
C ASN A 144 -19.09 1.10 -12.39
N ARG A 145 -20.32 1.59 -12.26
CA ARG A 145 -20.81 2.86 -12.78
C ARG A 145 -21.55 3.68 -11.73
N TYR A 146 -21.04 3.70 -10.50
CA TYR A 146 -21.69 4.39 -9.37
C TYR A 146 -22.05 5.86 -9.63
N GLY A 147 -21.17 6.63 -10.30
CA GLY A 147 -21.40 8.05 -10.57
C GLY A 147 -21.40 8.93 -9.32
N PHE A 148 -20.43 8.74 -8.42
CA PHE A 148 -20.29 9.49 -7.16
C PHE A 148 -21.56 9.57 -6.30
N ASN A 149 -22.19 8.42 -6.01
CA ASN A 149 -23.15 8.36 -4.92
C ASN A 149 -22.48 8.84 -3.62
N SER A 150 -23.05 9.86 -2.98
CA SER A 150 -22.40 10.65 -1.91
C SER A 150 -23.47 11.28 -1.02
N HIS A 151 -23.27 11.21 0.31
CA HIS A 151 -24.12 11.90 1.29
C HIS A 151 -23.86 13.41 1.36
N GLY A 152 -22.91 13.94 0.57
CA GLY A 152 -22.56 15.35 0.56
C GLY A 152 -21.52 15.72 1.61
N ILE A 153 -20.86 16.87 1.41
CA ILE A 153 -19.81 17.37 2.31
C ILE A 153 -20.33 17.52 3.74
N GLU A 154 -21.53 18.06 3.93
CA GLU A 154 -22.02 18.39 5.27
C GLU A 154 -22.16 17.15 6.17
N VAL A 155 -22.74 16.07 5.64
CA VAL A 155 -22.89 14.81 6.40
C VAL A 155 -21.53 14.19 6.71
N VAL A 156 -20.62 14.18 5.73
CA VAL A 156 -19.28 13.62 5.92
C VAL A 156 -18.47 14.46 6.92
N ARG A 157 -18.57 15.79 6.85
CA ARG A 157 -17.92 16.73 7.77
C ARG A 157 -18.35 16.46 9.21
N GLN A 158 -19.64 16.28 9.46
CA GLN A 158 -20.16 15.94 10.80
C GLN A 158 -19.60 14.61 11.32
N ARG A 159 -19.52 13.58 10.45
CA ARG A 159 -18.95 12.27 10.81
C ARG A 159 -17.46 12.36 11.13
N LEU A 160 -16.70 13.12 10.34
CA LEU A 160 -15.27 13.35 10.59
C LEU A 160 -15.03 14.17 11.86
N MET A 161 -15.83 15.22 12.08
CA MET A 161 -15.75 16.05 13.27
C MET A 161 -15.99 15.24 14.55
N ALA A 162 -16.99 14.36 14.55
CA ALA A 162 -17.33 13.50 15.69
C ALA A 162 -16.18 12.54 16.11
N ARG A 163 -15.21 12.29 15.23
CA ARG A 163 -14.06 11.41 15.49
C ARG A 163 -12.70 12.10 15.36
N ARG A 164 -12.67 13.44 15.34
CA ARG A 164 -11.44 14.23 15.06
C ARG A 164 -10.31 13.89 16.02
N GLU A 165 -10.56 13.91 17.32
CA GLU A 165 -9.54 13.61 18.34
C GLU A 165 -8.97 12.19 18.21
N LYS A 166 -9.87 11.22 17.99
CA LYS A 166 -9.48 9.83 17.74
C LYS A 166 -8.62 9.73 16.48
N GLN A 167 -8.97 10.43 15.41
CA GLN A 167 -8.15 10.45 14.20
C GLN A 167 -6.77 11.04 14.48
N SER A 168 -6.64 12.14 15.23
CA SER A 168 -5.34 12.70 15.57
C SER A 168 -4.43 11.69 16.29
N LEU A 169 -4.98 10.89 17.21
CA LEU A 169 -4.24 9.82 17.88
C LEU A 169 -3.86 8.68 16.92
N LEU A 170 -4.76 8.31 16.00
CA LEU A 170 -4.49 7.29 14.98
C LEU A 170 -3.39 7.74 14.02
N THR A 171 -3.44 8.98 13.53
CA THR A 171 -2.41 9.57 12.66
C THR A 171 -1.05 9.59 13.36
N ALA A 172 -0.99 9.99 14.64
CA ALA A 172 0.24 9.94 15.42
C ALA A 172 0.78 8.49 15.59
N GLY A 173 -0.13 7.50 15.62
CA GLY A 173 0.18 6.07 15.59
C GLY A 173 0.50 5.52 14.19
N GLY A 174 0.67 6.37 13.18
CA GLY A 174 0.99 5.97 11.82
C GLY A 174 -0.20 5.45 11.02
N MET A 175 -1.42 5.92 11.32
CA MET A 175 -2.66 5.58 10.59
C MET A 175 -3.36 6.80 9.96
N PRO A 176 -2.80 7.36 8.87
CA PRO A 176 -3.36 8.55 8.24
C PRO A 176 -4.72 8.33 7.55
N LEU A 177 -5.52 9.39 7.49
CA LEU A 177 -6.80 9.46 6.80
C LEU A 177 -6.74 10.39 5.58
N GLY A 178 -7.02 9.81 4.41
CA GLY A 178 -7.23 10.51 3.17
C GLY A 178 -8.70 10.86 2.94
N VAL A 179 -8.96 12.05 2.38
CA VAL A 179 -10.29 12.44 1.92
C VAL A 179 -10.28 12.68 0.42
N ASN A 180 -10.98 11.81 -0.32
CA ASN A 180 -11.13 11.93 -1.75
C ASN A 180 -12.31 12.86 -2.10
N LEU A 181 -12.05 13.87 -2.92
CA LEU A 181 -13.01 14.89 -3.33
C LEU A 181 -13.41 14.69 -4.79
N GLY A 182 -14.69 14.89 -5.09
CA GLY A 182 -15.24 14.88 -6.44
C GLY A 182 -16.21 16.04 -6.66
N LYS A 183 -16.61 16.25 -7.92
CA LYS A 183 -17.63 17.24 -8.28
C LYS A 183 -19.02 16.61 -8.39
N ASN A 184 -20.06 17.40 -8.14
CA ASN A 184 -21.43 17.01 -8.43
C ASN A 184 -21.67 16.86 -9.93
N LYS A 185 -22.53 15.90 -10.32
CA LYS A 185 -22.85 15.63 -11.74
C LYS A 185 -23.37 16.87 -12.48
N THR A 186 -24.18 17.69 -11.80
CA THR A 186 -24.82 18.90 -12.34
C THR A 186 -23.98 20.17 -12.13
N SER A 187 -22.77 20.07 -11.57
CA SER A 187 -21.93 21.25 -11.35
C SER A 187 -21.26 21.71 -12.65
N GLU A 188 -21.46 22.99 -12.96
CA GLU A 188 -20.85 23.70 -14.09
C GLU A 188 -19.42 24.17 -13.78
N ASP A 189 -19.12 24.50 -12.51
CA ASP A 189 -17.78 24.88 -12.06
C ASP A 189 -17.16 23.77 -11.22
N ALA A 190 -16.39 22.91 -11.87
CA ALA A 190 -15.66 21.84 -11.20
C ALA A 190 -14.70 22.37 -10.13
N ALA A 191 -14.02 23.50 -10.37
CA ALA A 191 -13.04 24.03 -9.43
C ALA A 191 -13.71 24.51 -8.14
N ALA A 192 -14.87 25.16 -8.23
CA ALA A 192 -15.64 25.55 -7.06
C ALA A 192 -16.01 24.36 -6.16
N ASP A 193 -16.39 23.22 -6.76
CA ASP A 193 -16.73 22.01 -6.02
C ASP A 193 -15.52 21.47 -5.24
N TYR A 194 -14.34 21.37 -5.88
CA TYR A 194 -13.13 20.90 -5.22
C TYR A 194 -12.65 21.89 -4.14
N ILE A 195 -12.69 23.19 -4.40
CA ILE A 195 -12.35 24.23 -3.42
C ILE A 195 -13.24 24.09 -2.18
N LYS A 196 -14.55 23.91 -2.37
CA LYS A 196 -15.46 23.69 -1.24
C LYS A 196 -15.10 22.42 -0.46
N GLY A 197 -14.76 21.33 -1.16
CA GLY A 197 -14.23 20.12 -0.53
C GLY A 197 -12.98 20.36 0.32
N VAL A 198 -12.03 21.13 -0.20
CA VAL A 198 -10.78 21.48 0.50
C VAL A 198 -11.06 22.30 1.75
N LEU A 199 -11.91 23.32 1.64
CA LEU A 199 -12.21 24.22 2.76
C LEU A 199 -12.96 23.50 3.89
N GLU A 200 -13.94 22.67 3.54
CA GLU A 200 -14.84 22.04 4.52
C GLU A 200 -14.29 20.73 5.11
N LEU A 201 -13.52 19.96 4.34
CA LEU A 201 -13.02 18.65 4.76
C LEU A 201 -11.50 18.62 4.98
N GLY A 202 -10.75 19.59 4.44
CA GLY A 202 -9.30 19.70 4.63
C GLY A 202 -8.85 19.70 6.09
N PRO A 203 -9.51 20.41 7.03
CA PRO A 203 -9.14 20.39 8.44
C PRO A 203 -9.25 19.03 9.15
N PHE A 204 -9.82 18.02 8.51
CA PHE A 204 -10.00 16.66 9.04
C PHE A 204 -9.18 15.59 8.31
N ALA A 205 -8.40 16.00 7.32
CA ALA A 205 -7.64 15.10 6.46
C ALA A 205 -6.14 15.19 6.75
N ASP A 206 -5.45 14.06 6.63
CA ASP A 206 -3.98 14.01 6.58
C ASP A 206 -3.50 14.24 5.13
N TYR A 207 -4.29 13.79 4.16
CA TYR A 207 -4.14 14.14 2.76
C TYR A 207 -5.49 14.27 2.03
N LEU A 208 -5.55 15.17 1.07
CA LEU A 208 -6.68 15.39 0.17
C LEU A 208 -6.38 14.79 -1.19
N VAL A 209 -7.41 14.26 -1.86
CA VAL A 209 -7.29 13.72 -3.22
C VAL A 209 -8.26 14.43 -4.15
N ILE A 210 -7.73 15.05 -5.20
CA ILE A 210 -8.51 15.62 -6.29
C ILE A 210 -8.73 14.53 -7.34
N ASN A 211 -9.95 13.98 -7.37
CA ASN A 211 -10.30 12.91 -8.30
C ASN A 211 -10.83 13.47 -9.62
N VAL A 212 -9.97 13.44 -10.64
CA VAL A 212 -10.26 13.84 -12.02
C VAL A 212 -10.39 12.64 -12.97
N SER A 213 -10.54 11.43 -12.44
CA SER A 213 -10.33 10.18 -13.21
C SER A 213 -11.50 9.20 -13.20
N SER A 214 -12.61 9.51 -12.51
CA SER A 214 -13.83 8.68 -12.57
C SER A 214 -14.35 8.60 -14.01
N PRO A 215 -14.57 7.39 -14.56
CA PRO A 215 -15.24 7.23 -15.86
C PRO A 215 -16.75 7.45 -15.81
N ASN A 216 -17.31 7.60 -14.61
CA ASN A 216 -18.75 7.51 -14.36
C ASN A 216 -19.43 8.86 -14.17
N THR A 217 -18.66 9.94 -14.30
CA THR A 217 -19.13 11.34 -14.26
C THR A 217 -18.75 11.96 -15.61
N PRO A 218 -19.73 12.28 -16.48
CA PRO A 218 -19.46 12.86 -17.79
C PRO A 218 -18.56 14.10 -17.72
N GLY A 219 -17.62 14.22 -18.67
CA GLY A 219 -16.67 15.33 -18.76
C GLY A 219 -15.58 15.36 -17.69
N LEU A 220 -15.61 14.50 -16.67
CA LEU A 220 -14.64 14.60 -15.56
C LEU A 220 -13.20 14.35 -16.01
N ARG A 221 -12.99 13.37 -16.90
CA ARG A 221 -11.65 12.99 -17.38
C ARG A 221 -11.00 14.04 -18.28
N GLU A 222 -11.79 14.96 -18.84
CA GLU A 222 -11.30 16.10 -19.63
C GLU A 222 -10.54 17.10 -18.75
N LEU A 223 -10.78 17.10 -17.42
CA LEU A 223 -10.00 17.88 -16.46
C LEU A 223 -8.54 17.45 -16.34
N GLN A 224 -8.14 16.34 -16.96
CA GLN A 224 -6.75 15.88 -17.02
C GLN A 224 -5.96 16.53 -18.18
N GLY A 225 -6.63 17.27 -19.08
CA GLY A 225 -5.95 18.10 -20.07
C GLY A 225 -5.08 19.17 -19.41
N ARG A 226 -3.91 19.46 -19.99
CA ARG A 226 -2.86 20.28 -19.39
C ARG A 226 -3.36 21.58 -18.76
N ASP A 227 -4.07 22.40 -19.54
CA ASP A 227 -4.51 23.72 -19.12
C ASP A 227 -5.63 23.66 -18.07
N GLN A 228 -6.59 22.75 -18.26
CA GLN A 228 -7.69 22.53 -17.33
C GLN A 228 -7.16 22.03 -15.98
N LEU A 229 -6.24 21.06 -16.00
CA LEU A 229 -5.61 20.50 -14.81
C LEU A 229 -4.81 21.56 -14.08
N ARG A 230 -3.95 22.31 -14.80
CA ARG A 230 -3.15 23.39 -14.23
C ARG A 230 -4.04 24.43 -13.55
N HIS A 231 -5.10 24.89 -14.24
CA HIS A 231 -6.03 25.87 -13.72
C HIS A 231 -6.75 25.39 -12.45
N LEU A 232 -7.26 24.16 -12.48
CA LEU A 232 -7.92 23.52 -11.35
C LEU A 232 -6.98 23.40 -10.15
N LEU A 233 -5.80 22.82 -10.35
CA LEU A 233 -4.86 22.54 -9.27
C LEU A 233 -4.28 23.81 -8.65
N ALA A 234 -4.02 24.87 -9.45
CA ALA A 234 -3.60 26.16 -8.91
C ALA A 234 -4.64 26.76 -7.96
N LYS A 235 -5.93 26.71 -8.32
CA LYS A 235 -7.02 27.18 -7.47
C LYS A 235 -7.17 26.34 -6.20
N VAL A 236 -7.11 25.02 -6.32
CA VAL A 236 -7.20 24.09 -5.19
C VAL A 236 -6.02 24.26 -4.23
N LEU A 237 -4.79 24.40 -4.74
CA LEU A 237 -3.60 24.66 -3.93
C LEU A 237 -3.72 25.98 -3.17
N LYS A 238 -4.23 27.04 -3.82
CA LYS A 238 -4.50 28.31 -3.16
C LYS A 238 -5.49 28.14 -2.00
N ALA A 239 -6.58 27.42 -2.21
CA ALA A 239 -7.56 27.13 -1.15
C ALA A 239 -6.94 26.31 0.00
N ARG A 240 -6.17 25.26 -0.33
CA ARG A 240 -5.47 24.41 0.64
C ARG A 240 -4.48 25.22 1.47
N ASN A 241 -3.71 26.09 0.84
CA ASN A 241 -2.72 26.94 1.51
C ASN A 241 -3.34 28.05 2.35
N ALA A 242 -4.61 28.40 2.12
CA ALA A 242 -5.36 29.37 2.92
C ALA A 242 -6.06 28.75 4.15
N LEU A 243 -5.99 27.43 4.33
CA LEU A 243 -6.56 26.76 5.50
C LEU A 243 -5.87 27.25 6.78
N GLN A 244 -6.65 27.78 7.71
CA GLN A 244 -6.20 28.13 9.06
C GLN A 244 -6.21 26.89 9.95
N SER A 245 -5.21 26.02 9.76
CA SER A 245 -5.06 24.78 10.51
C SER A 245 -3.59 24.55 10.85
N ASP A 246 -3.32 24.09 12.07
CA ASP A 246 -1.98 23.67 12.51
C ASP A 246 -1.42 22.54 11.63
N HIS A 247 -2.32 21.79 10.99
CA HIS A 247 -1.98 20.75 10.02
C HIS A 247 -2.55 21.07 8.65
N ARG A 248 -1.66 21.24 7.67
CA ARG A 248 -2.01 21.42 6.27
C ARG A 248 -1.95 20.07 5.55
N PRO A 249 -3.09 19.50 5.09
CA PRO A 249 -3.09 18.18 4.47
C PRO A 249 -2.28 18.17 3.18
N ALA A 250 -1.56 17.09 2.89
CA ALA A 250 -0.95 16.89 1.57
C ALA A 250 -2.02 16.87 0.48
N LEU A 251 -1.73 17.37 -0.73
CA LEU A 251 -2.67 17.41 -1.85
C LEU A 251 -2.20 16.47 -2.95
N LEU A 252 -3.01 15.46 -3.26
CA LEU A 252 -2.75 14.46 -4.28
C LEU A 252 -3.74 14.57 -5.43
N VAL A 253 -3.33 14.08 -6.61
CA VAL A 253 -4.21 13.95 -7.78
C VAL A 253 -4.35 12.49 -8.16
N LYS A 254 -5.59 12.03 -8.35
CA LYS A 254 -5.87 10.65 -8.78
C LYS A 254 -6.15 10.61 -10.27
N ILE A 255 -5.31 9.88 -11.01
CA ILE A 255 -5.32 9.83 -12.48
C ILE A 255 -5.92 8.54 -13.03
N ALA A 256 -6.41 8.60 -14.27
CA ALA A 256 -6.91 7.43 -14.98
C ALA A 256 -5.73 6.59 -15.53
N PRO A 257 -5.91 5.28 -15.71
CA PRO A 257 -4.93 4.47 -16.45
C PRO A 257 -5.05 4.68 -17.97
N ASP A 258 -6.22 5.12 -18.45
CA ASP A 258 -6.55 5.29 -19.86
C ASP A 258 -6.04 6.64 -20.42
N LEU A 259 -4.72 6.87 -20.32
CA LEU A 259 -4.07 8.11 -20.73
C LEU A 259 -3.07 7.84 -21.85
N THR A 260 -2.99 8.75 -22.83
CA THR A 260 -1.94 8.72 -23.84
C THR A 260 -0.59 9.08 -23.20
N LYS A 261 0.51 8.84 -23.93
CA LYS A 261 1.85 9.27 -23.48
C LYS A 261 1.92 10.79 -23.29
N ALA A 262 1.34 11.56 -24.21
CA ALA A 262 1.29 13.01 -24.12
C ALA A 262 0.51 13.50 -22.90
N ASP A 263 -0.65 12.88 -22.59
CA ASP A 263 -1.41 13.22 -21.40
C ASP A 263 -0.59 12.98 -20.12
N LYS A 264 0.17 11.88 -20.05
CA LYS A 264 1.04 11.57 -18.91
C LYS A 264 2.17 12.59 -18.76
N GLU A 265 2.80 12.99 -19.86
CA GLU A 265 3.83 14.05 -19.90
C GLU A 265 3.27 15.39 -19.42
N ASP A 266 2.11 15.79 -19.89
CA ASP A 266 1.44 17.02 -19.48
C ASP A 266 1.05 17.01 -18.00
N ILE A 267 0.47 15.91 -17.51
CA ILE A 267 0.15 15.73 -16.08
C ILE A 267 1.44 15.83 -15.26
N ALA A 268 2.50 15.11 -15.63
CA ALA A 268 3.77 15.10 -14.90
C ALA A 268 4.41 16.50 -14.84
N SER A 269 4.36 17.24 -15.95
CA SER A 269 4.80 18.63 -16.02
C SER A 269 4.00 19.51 -15.06
N VAL A 270 2.67 19.46 -15.12
CA VAL A 270 1.79 20.29 -14.29
C VAL A 270 1.95 20.00 -12.80
N VAL A 271 1.99 18.73 -12.40
CA VAL A 271 2.10 18.37 -10.97
C VAL A 271 3.47 18.73 -10.39
N THR A 272 4.53 18.63 -11.20
CA THR A 272 5.89 19.02 -10.80
C THR A 272 6.01 20.53 -10.70
N GLU A 273 5.49 21.27 -11.70
CA GLU A 273 5.52 22.72 -11.72
C GLU A 273 4.76 23.34 -10.55
N LEU A 274 3.57 22.83 -10.24
CA LEU A 274 2.73 23.36 -9.16
C LEU A 274 3.16 22.86 -7.77
N GLY A 275 4.09 21.92 -7.68
CA GLY A 275 4.51 21.32 -6.41
C GLY A 275 3.40 20.54 -5.73
N ILE A 276 2.67 19.72 -6.47
CA ILE A 276 1.66 18.80 -5.93
C ILE A 276 2.36 17.73 -5.07
N ASP A 277 1.78 17.40 -3.93
CA ASP A 277 2.46 16.60 -2.91
C ASP A 277 2.51 15.10 -3.25
N GLY A 278 1.67 14.63 -4.18
CA GLY A 278 1.71 13.24 -4.66
C GLY A 278 0.68 12.90 -5.73
N LEU A 279 0.74 11.66 -6.22
CA LEU A 279 -0.19 11.08 -7.18
C LEU A 279 -0.81 9.80 -6.65
N ILE A 280 -2.04 9.50 -7.10
CA ILE A 280 -2.66 8.18 -6.94
C ILE A 280 -2.85 7.55 -8.31
N VAL A 281 -2.19 6.41 -8.52
CA VAL A 281 -1.99 5.78 -9.82
C VAL A 281 -2.37 4.30 -9.70
N THR A 282 -3.57 3.86 -10.08
CA THR A 282 -4.59 4.54 -10.91
C THR A 282 -6.02 4.40 -10.39
N ASN A 283 -6.95 5.11 -11.04
CA ASN A 283 -8.37 4.77 -11.01
C ASN A 283 -8.69 3.53 -11.88
N THR A 284 -9.97 3.20 -12.00
CA THR A 284 -10.50 2.14 -12.87
C THR A 284 -10.29 2.44 -14.36
N THR A 285 -10.18 1.39 -15.19
CA THR A 285 -10.02 1.49 -16.65
C THR A 285 -11.35 1.37 -17.40
N ILE A 286 -11.53 2.10 -18.50
CA ILE A 286 -12.65 1.86 -19.43
C ILE A 286 -12.31 0.80 -20.47
N SER A 287 -11.04 0.44 -20.61
CA SER A 287 -10.58 -0.61 -21.50
C SER A 287 -11.20 -1.96 -21.10
N ARG A 288 -11.40 -2.83 -22.10
CA ARG A 288 -11.88 -4.21 -21.92
C ARG A 288 -10.87 -5.14 -22.57
N PRO A 289 -9.90 -5.69 -21.80
CA PRO A 289 -8.95 -6.66 -22.32
C PRO A 289 -9.68 -7.83 -22.97
N SER A 290 -9.18 -8.31 -24.11
CA SER A 290 -9.75 -9.46 -24.81
C SER A 290 -9.65 -10.77 -24.03
N THR A 291 -8.87 -10.78 -22.94
CA THR A 291 -8.70 -11.92 -22.02
C THR A 291 -9.84 -12.08 -21.01
N LEU A 292 -10.79 -11.13 -20.94
CA LEU A 292 -11.95 -11.22 -20.04
C LEU A 292 -12.86 -12.39 -20.42
N GLN A 293 -13.30 -13.16 -19.43
CA GLN A 293 -14.09 -14.39 -19.62
C GLN A 293 -15.52 -14.29 -19.08
N ASP A 294 -15.79 -13.35 -18.17
CA ASP A 294 -17.10 -13.21 -17.56
C ASP A 294 -18.11 -12.59 -18.53
N PRO A 295 -19.35 -13.12 -18.63
CA PRO A 295 -20.37 -12.57 -19.54
C PRO A 295 -20.75 -11.12 -19.23
N GLN A 296 -20.49 -10.62 -18.02
CA GLN A 296 -20.75 -9.21 -17.66
C GLN A 296 -19.63 -8.26 -18.11
N CYS A 297 -18.63 -8.72 -18.87
CA CYS A 297 -17.50 -7.89 -19.30
C CYS A 297 -17.89 -6.69 -20.17
N CYS A 298 -19.03 -6.77 -20.87
CA CYS A 298 -19.55 -5.69 -21.71
C CYS A 298 -20.30 -4.59 -20.94
N GLU A 299 -20.49 -4.73 -19.62
CA GLU A 299 -21.17 -3.72 -18.81
C GLU A 299 -20.43 -2.36 -18.85
N ALA A 300 -21.19 -1.28 -18.93
CA ALA A 300 -20.65 0.07 -18.92
C ALA A 300 -20.06 0.42 -17.54
N GLY A 301 -18.97 1.18 -17.53
CA GLY A 301 -18.31 1.69 -16.33
C GLY A 301 -16.82 1.35 -16.25
N GLY A 302 -16.23 1.61 -15.10
CA GLY A 302 -14.81 1.36 -14.84
C GLY A 302 -14.56 -0.08 -14.37
N LEU A 303 -13.64 -0.77 -15.05
CA LEU A 303 -13.10 -2.08 -14.70
C LEU A 303 -11.98 -1.95 -13.66
N SER A 304 -11.99 -2.86 -12.69
CA SER A 304 -11.05 -2.96 -11.58
C SER A 304 -10.69 -4.42 -11.30
N GLY A 305 -9.66 -4.67 -10.50
CA GLY A 305 -9.24 -6.02 -10.12
C GLY A 305 -8.05 -6.51 -10.93
N ALA A 306 -7.91 -7.84 -11.05
CA ALA A 306 -6.74 -8.47 -11.67
C ALA A 306 -6.44 -7.97 -13.10
N PRO A 307 -7.43 -7.77 -14.00
CA PRO A 307 -7.16 -7.31 -15.36
C PRO A 307 -6.57 -5.89 -15.48
N LEU A 308 -6.68 -5.08 -14.42
CA LEU A 308 -6.11 -3.73 -14.36
C LEU A 308 -4.66 -3.72 -13.86
N ARG A 309 -4.17 -4.81 -13.25
CA ARG A 309 -2.92 -4.82 -12.47
C ARG A 309 -1.74 -4.30 -13.28
N ASP A 310 -1.50 -4.89 -14.45
CA ASP A 310 -0.29 -4.65 -15.25
C ASP A 310 -0.30 -3.24 -15.86
N MET A 311 -1.44 -2.80 -16.41
CA MET A 311 -1.64 -1.43 -16.92
C MET A 311 -1.42 -0.39 -15.81
N ALA A 312 -1.94 -0.64 -14.61
CA ALA A 312 -1.72 0.25 -13.47
C ALA A 312 -0.25 0.27 -13.04
N THR A 313 0.43 -0.87 -13.01
CA THR A 313 1.87 -0.95 -12.69
C THR A 313 2.73 -0.22 -13.73
N GLU A 314 2.41 -0.34 -15.01
CA GLU A 314 3.10 0.41 -16.07
C GLU A 314 2.90 1.92 -15.92
N THR A 315 1.66 2.34 -15.66
CA THR A 315 1.35 3.77 -15.46
C THR A 315 2.11 4.33 -14.25
N ILE A 316 2.31 3.55 -13.18
CA ILE A 316 3.16 3.95 -12.05
C ILE A 316 4.59 4.18 -12.52
N ARG A 317 5.18 3.25 -13.28
CA ARG A 317 6.56 3.34 -13.77
C ARG A 317 6.80 4.55 -14.66
N GLU A 318 5.87 4.79 -15.58
CA GLU A 318 5.93 5.94 -16.48
C GLU A 318 5.82 7.25 -15.70
N MET A 319 4.84 7.39 -14.80
CA MET A 319 4.68 8.62 -14.01
C MET A 319 5.85 8.85 -13.05
N TYR A 320 6.41 7.79 -12.45
CA TYR A 320 7.62 7.89 -11.63
C TYR A 320 8.81 8.41 -12.45
N THR A 321 8.99 7.89 -13.66
CA THR A 321 10.05 8.32 -14.58
C THR A 321 9.86 9.77 -15.01
N LEU A 322 8.65 10.14 -15.44
CA LEU A 322 8.31 11.49 -15.92
C LEU A 322 8.42 12.56 -14.81
N THR A 323 8.19 12.18 -13.56
CA THR A 323 8.37 13.06 -12.39
C THR A 323 9.77 12.95 -11.78
N ALA A 324 10.68 12.20 -12.40
CA ALA A 324 12.04 11.94 -11.94
C ALA A 324 12.12 11.47 -10.47
N GLY A 325 11.12 10.70 -10.02
CA GLY A 325 11.00 10.20 -8.66
C GLY A 325 10.77 11.26 -7.58
N LYS A 326 10.48 12.51 -7.96
CA LYS A 326 10.30 13.63 -7.01
C LYS A 326 8.90 13.69 -6.39
N ILE A 327 7.91 13.12 -7.07
CA ILE A 327 6.51 13.15 -6.65
C ILE A 327 6.15 11.77 -6.08
N PRO A 328 5.83 11.65 -4.78
CA PRO A 328 5.37 10.41 -4.19
C PRO A 328 4.14 9.82 -4.90
N ILE A 329 4.12 8.49 -5.07
CA ILE A 329 3.01 7.78 -5.73
C ILE A 329 2.36 6.79 -4.75
N ILE A 330 1.02 6.82 -4.70
CA ILE A 330 0.21 5.75 -4.13
C ILE A 330 -0.25 4.85 -5.29
N GLY A 331 0.26 3.62 -5.32
CA GLY A 331 -0.02 2.62 -6.36
C GLY A 331 -1.31 1.85 -6.12
N VAL A 332 -2.21 1.81 -7.09
CA VAL A 332 -3.55 1.23 -6.96
C VAL A 332 -3.94 0.50 -8.25
N GLY A 333 -4.61 -0.64 -8.11
CA GLY A 333 -5.14 -1.42 -9.23
C GLY A 333 -4.59 -2.84 -9.23
N GLY A 334 -5.46 -3.82 -8.95
CA GLY A 334 -5.13 -5.24 -9.04
C GLY A 334 -4.21 -5.80 -7.95
N VAL A 335 -3.96 -5.07 -6.85
CA VAL A 335 -3.18 -5.59 -5.71
C VAL A 335 -4.00 -6.62 -4.94
N SER A 336 -3.51 -7.85 -4.87
CA SER A 336 -4.21 -8.99 -4.25
C SER A 336 -3.33 -9.88 -3.36
N CYS A 337 -2.01 -9.72 -3.44
CA CYS A 337 -1.00 -10.40 -2.63
C CYS A 337 0.21 -9.47 -2.37
N GLY A 338 1.16 -9.92 -1.54
CA GLY A 338 2.37 -9.17 -1.21
C GLY A 338 3.30 -8.95 -2.40
N LEU A 339 3.30 -9.86 -3.38
CA LEU A 339 4.07 -9.70 -4.62
C LEU A 339 3.52 -8.56 -5.48
N ASP A 340 2.19 -8.49 -5.68
CA ASP A 340 1.58 -7.39 -6.44
C ASP A 340 1.88 -6.03 -5.78
N ALA A 341 1.90 -5.98 -4.44
CA ALA A 341 2.28 -4.78 -3.70
C ALA A 341 3.74 -4.40 -3.95
N LEU A 342 4.66 -5.37 -3.87
CA LEU A 342 6.08 -5.16 -4.15
C LEU A 342 6.31 -4.69 -5.60
N GLU A 343 5.64 -5.27 -6.59
CA GLU A 343 5.77 -4.88 -7.99
C GLU A 343 5.43 -3.40 -8.20
N LYS A 344 4.38 -2.89 -7.53
CA LYS A 344 4.03 -1.47 -7.57
C LYS A 344 5.06 -0.59 -6.88
N ILE A 345 5.62 -1.07 -5.76
CA ILE A 345 6.69 -0.36 -5.05
C ILE A 345 7.95 -0.26 -5.93
N LEU A 346 8.35 -1.37 -6.56
CA LEU A 346 9.47 -1.42 -7.50
C LEU A 346 9.23 -0.57 -8.75
N ALA A 347 7.97 -0.38 -9.17
CA ALA A 347 7.61 0.53 -10.24
C ALA A 347 7.69 2.02 -9.83
N GLY A 348 7.82 2.33 -8.53
CA GLY A 348 7.98 3.71 -8.04
C GLY A 348 6.94 4.16 -7.00
N ALA A 349 6.00 3.29 -6.59
CA ALA A 349 5.04 3.64 -5.55
C ALA A 349 5.68 3.63 -4.15
N SER A 350 5.34 4.62 -3.32
CA SER A 350 5.71 4.65 -1.91
C SER A 350 4.71 3.91 -1.02
N LEU A 351 3.43 3.94 -1.42
CA LEU A 351 2.31 3.28 -0.74
C LEU A 351 1.48 2.54 -1.78
N VAL A 352 0.66 1.57 -1.34
CA VAL A 352 -0.28 0.86 -2.21
C VAL A 352 -1.70 0.87 -1.63
N GLN A 353 -2.71 0.81 -2.50
CA GLN A 353 -4.09 0.56 -2.07
C GLN A 353 -4.68 -0.66 -2.75
N LEU A 354 -5.59 -1.32 -2.03
CA LEU A 354 -6.44 -2.39 -2.57
C LEU A 354 -7.92 -2.08 -2.37
N TYR A 355 -8.76 -2.68 -3.21
CA TYR A 355 -10.22 -2.66 -3.07
C TYR A 355 -10.79 -3.99 -3.57
N THR A 356 -10.70 -4.28 -4.87
CA THR A 356 -11.34 -5.47 -5.48
C THR A 356 -10.91 -6.77 -4.80
N ALA A 357 -9.65 -6.88 -4.35
CA ALA A 357 -9.20 -8.05 -3.61
C ALA A 357 -9.99 -8.28 -2.30
N LEU A 358 -10.36 -7.22 -1.57
CA LEU A 358 -11.21 -7.31 -0.37
C LEU A 358 -12.60 -7.87 -0.70
N THR A 359 -13.15 -7.55 -1.86
CA THR A 359 -14.48 -8.05 -2.27
C THR A 359 -14.47 -9.54 -2.66
N TYR A 360 -13.29 -10.11 -2.93
CA TYR A 360 -13.12 -11.52 -3.31
C TYR A 360 -12.55 -12.39 -2.19
N GLN A 361 -11.55 -11.89 -1.47
CA GLN A 361 -10.81 -12.64 -0.44
C GLN A 361 -11.30 -12.33 0.98
N GLY A 362 -12.14 -11.30 1.14
CA GLY A 362 -12.63 -10.86 2.45
C GLY A 362 -11.55 -10.19 3.32
N PRO A 363 -11.88 -9.81 4.57
CA PRO A 363 -10.98 -9.10 5.47
C PRO A 363 -9.57 -9.70 5.64
N PRO A 364 -9.36 -11.03 5.66
CA PRO A 364 -8.02 -11.61 5.83
C PRO A 364 -7.00 -11.23 4.76
N VAL A 365 -7.44 -10.70 3.60
CA VAL A 365 -6.52 -10.25 2.54
C VAL A 365 -5.56 -9.15 3.02
N VAL A 366 -5.95 -8.35 4.01
CA VAL A 366 -5.12 -7.27 4.55
C VAL A 366 -3.93 -7.85 5.32
N GLU A 367 -4.18 -8.84 6.19
CA GLU A 367 -3.14 -9.59 6.91
C GLU A 367 -2.24 -10.32 5.91
N LYS A 368 -2.82 -10.97 4.91
CA LYS A 368 -2.08 -11.68 3.86
C LYS A 368 -1.10 -10.76 3.12
N VAL A 369 -1.58 -9.66 2.53
CA VAL A 369 -0.75 -8.76 1.71
C VAL A 369 0.37 -8.15 2.54
N THR A 370 0.06 -7.68 3.76
CA THR A 370 1.07 -7.08 4.65
C THR A 370 2.08 -8.11 5.14
N GLY A 371 1.64 -9.32 5.52
CA GLY A 371 2.51 -10.41 5.96
C GLY A 371 3.41 -10.95 4.85
N GLU A 372 2.88 -11.18 3.66
CA GLU A 372 3.65 -11.59 2.48
C GLU A 372 4.67 -10.53 2.10
N LEU A 373 4.27 -9.26 2.00
CA LEU A 373 5.19 -8.16 1.68
C LEU A 373 6.33 -8.08 2.69
N LYS A 374 6.01 -8.15 4.00
CA LYS A 374 7.03 -8.18 5.06
C LYS A 374 8.00 -9.34 4.87
N ASN A 375 7.49 -10.53 4.61
CA ASN A 375 8.33 -11.71 4.43
C ASN A 375 9.24 -11.59 3.19
N ILE A 376 8.73 -11.03 2.09
CA ILE A 376 9.53 -10.79 0.89
C ILE A 376 10.63 -9.77 1.19
N LEU A 377 10.31 -8.65 1.84
CA LEU A 377 11.30 -7.64 2.23
C LEU A 377 12.37 -8.23 3.17
N LEU A 378 11.96 -8.99 4.20
CA LEU A 378 12.89 -9.66 5.10
C LEU A 378 13.77 -10.69 4.39
N ALA A 379 13.27 -11.35 3.35
CA ALA A 379 14.05 -12.24 2.50
C ALA A 379 15.04 -11.46 1.63
N LEU A 380 14.66 -10.31 1.07
CA LEU A 380 15.61 -9.44 0.34
C LEU A 380 16.75 -8.95 1.24
N TYR A 381 16.48 -8.71 2.53
CA TYR A 381 17.50 -8.27 3.51
C TYR A 381 18.34 -9.42 4.12
N ARG A 382 18.05 -10.69 3.81
CA ARG A 382 18.73 -11.88 4.39
C ARG A 382 19.15 -12.85 3.29
N ASN A 383 20.40 -13.31 3.27
CA ASN A 383 20.90 -14.27 2.27
C ASN A 383 21.00 -13.68 0.85
N HIS A 384 21.76 -12.59 0.69
CA HIS A 384 22.05 -12.02 -0.63
C HIS A 384 23.23 -12.74 -1.27
N THR A 385 23.13 -13.18 -2.53
CA THR A 385 24.28 -13.63 -3.33
C THR A 385 24.29 -12.87 -4.65
N SER A 386 25.42 -12.26 -5.00
CA SER A 386 25.57 -11.46 -6.23
C SER A 386 26.98 -11.56 -6.79
N HIS A 387 27.15 -11.38 -8.10
CA HIS A 387 28.49 -11.29 -8.67
C HIS A 387 29.10 -9.93 -8.34
N ASP A 388 28.50 -8.86 -8.85
CA ASP A 388 28.90 -7.48 -8.56
C ASP A 388 27.81 -6.80 -7.73
N ALA A 389 28.20 -6.19 -6.61
CA ALA A 389 27.25 -5.65 -5.65
C ALA A 389 27.60 -4.20 -5.26
N LEU A 390 26.73 -3.26 -5.62
CA LEU A 390 26.70 -1.95 -4.98
C LEU A 390 25.62 -1.98 -3.89
N LEU A 391 26.00 -2.24 -2.64
CA LEU A 391 25.03 -2.29 -1.53
C LEU A 391 25.23 -1.07 -0.63
N THR A 392 24.20 -0.25 -0.54
CA THR A 392 24.15 0.91 0.35
C THR A 392 23.10 0.69 1.45
N GLY A 393 23.30 1.26 2.64
CA GLY A 393 22.32 1.14 3.75
C GLY A 393 22.63 0.08 4.81
N THR A 394 21.61 -0.55 5.41
CA THR A 394 21.80 -1.52 6.51
C THR A 394 21.55 -2.96 6.05
N LEU A 395 22.57 -3.80 6.13
CA LEU A 395 22.50 -5.22 5.79
C LEU A 395 22.60 -6.08 7.05
N TYR A 396 21.71 -7.06 7.20
CA TYR A 396 21.55 -7.75 8.47
C TYR A 396 22.35 -9.05 8.58
N ARG A 397 22.16 -10.02 7.67
CA ARG A 397 22.82 -11.34 7.76
C ARG A 397 23.01 -12.05 6.42
N ASN A 398 24.14 -12.74 6.30
CA ASN A 398 24.48 -13.70 5.24
C ASN A 398 24.46 -13.03 3.86
N HIS A 399 25.52 -12.33 3.50
CA HIS A 399 25.65 -11.77 2.15
C HIS A 399 26.95 -12.27 1.53
N THR A 400 26.86 -12.84 0.34
CA THR A 400 27.99 -13.33 -0.43
C THR A 400 28.10 -12.51 -1.72
N SER A 401 29.27 -11.98 -2.04
CA SER A 401 29.52 -11.34 -3.34
C SER A 401 30.86 -11.69 -3.93
N HIS A 402 31.05 -11.54 -5.24
CA HIS A 402 32.39 -11.59 -5.82
C HIS A 402 33.05 -10.23 -5.61
N ASP A 403 32.51 -9.19 -6.23
CA ASP A 403 33.00 -7.81 -6.14
C ASP A 403 31.97 -6.96 -5.39
N ALA A 404 32.37 -6.32 -4.29
CA ALA A 404 31.46 -5.59 -3.42
C ALA A 404 31.94 -4.16 -3.16
N LEU A 405 31.11 -3.18 -3.53
CA LEU A 405 31.20 -1.82 -2.99
C LEU A 405 30.09 -1.64 -1.95
N LEU A 406 30.46 -1.68 -0.66
CA LEU A 406 29.50 -1.58 0.43
C LEU A 406 29.68 -0.29 1.23
N THR A 407 28.67 0.57 1.19
CA THR A 407 28.68 1.87 1.88
C THR A 407 27.50 1.91 2.87
N GLY A 408 27.74 1.50 4.13
CA GLY A 408 26.63 1.32 5.08
C GLY A 408 26.96 0.59 6.40
N THR A 409 25.92 0.07 7.06
CA THR A 409 26.06 -0.73 8.30
C THR A 409 25.81 -2.20 8.01
N LEU A 410 26.81 -3.05 8.29
CA LEU A 410 26.73 -4.48 8.07
C LEU A 410 26.81 -5.23 9.39
N TYR A 411 25.82 -6.09 9.66
CA TYR A 411 25.65 -6.69 10.98
C TYR A 411 26.35 -8.04 11.16
N ARG A 412 26.05 -9.07 10.35
CA ARG A 412 26.66 -10.40 10.53
C ARG A 412 26.87 -11.18 9.23
N ASN A 413 27.94 -11.98 9.17
CA ASN A 413 28.15 -13.02 8.15
C ASN A 413 28.15 -12.45 6.72
N HIS A 414 29.21 -11.75 6.35
CA HIS A 414 29.39 -11.30 4.97
C HIS A 414 30.63 -11.94 4.39
N THR A 415 30.56 -12.43 3.16
CA THR A 415 31.66 -13.04 2.43
C THR A 415 31.82 -12.35 1.10
N SER A 416 33.02 -11.90 0.77
CA SER A 416 33.32 -11.28 -0.52
C SER A 416 34.65 -11.77 -1.08
N HIS A 417 34.85 -11.75 -2.41
CA HIS A 417 36.19 -11.91 -2.96
C HIS A 417 36.92 -10.58 -2.82
N ASP A 418 36.46 -9.56 -3.55
CA ASP A 418 37.03 -8.21 -3.54
C ASP A 418 36.03 -7.25 -2.89
N ALA A 419 36.45 -6.49 -1.89
CA ALA A 419 35.55 -5.60 -1.17
C ALA A 419 36.12 -4.22 -0.85
N LEU A 420 35.39 -3.20 -1.27
CA LEU A 420 35.55 -1.82 -0.81
C LEU A 420 34.43 -1.50 0.19
N LEU A 421 34.79 -1.37 1.46
CA LEU A 421 33.89 -1.32 2.61
C LEU A 421 34.08 -0.01 3.37
N THR A 422 33.19 0.97 3.18
CA THR A 422 33.38 2.33 3.71
C THR A 422 32.46 2.70 4.89
N GLY A 423 32.16 1.73 5.76
CA GLY A 423 31.07 1.83 6.75
C GLY A 423 31.33 1.22 8.14
N THR A 424 30.26 0.79 8.82
CA THR A 424 30.35 0.12 10.13
C THR A 424 30.09 -1.37 9.98
N LEU A 425 31.07 -2.19 10.34
CA LEU A 425 30.99 -3.65 10.23
C LEU A 425 31.02 -4.30 11.61
N TYR A 426 29.97 -5.04 11.96
CA TYR A 426 29.78 -5.53 13.33
C TYR A 426 30.39 -6.90 13.61
N ARG A 427 30.11 -7.93 12.79
CA ARG A 427 30.51 -9.30 13.13
C ARG A 427 30.69 -10.24 11.94
N ASN A 428 31.73 -11.09 11.95
CA ASN A 428 31.89 -12.22 11.02
C ASN A 428 31.89 -11.76 9.55
N HIS A 429 32.92 -11.02 9.15
CA HIS A 429 33.12 -10.65 7.74
C HIS A 429 34.35 -11.38 7.22
N THR A 430 34.25 -11.95 6.04
CA THR A 430 35.33 -12.69 5.37
C THR A 430 35.53 -12.11 3.99
N SER A 431 36.74 -11.73 3.64
CA SER A 431 37.08 -11.21 2.32
C SER A 431 38.38 -11.82 1.80
N HIS A 432 38.58 -11.91 0.49
CA HIS A 432 39.92 -12.20 -0.04
C HIS A 432 40.74 -10.91 0.00
N ASP A 433 40.34 -9.92 -0.81
CA ASP A 433 40.99 -8.62 -0.90
C ASP A 433 40.06 -7.53 -0.37
N ALA A 434 40.54 -6.72 0.58
CA ALA A 434 39.67 -5.78 1.30
C ALA A 434 40.28 -4.39 1.46
N LEU A 435 39.58 -3.36 1.01
CA LEU A 435 39.79 -1.98 1.43
C LEU A 435 38.70 -1.61 2.44
N LEU A 436 39.07 -1.64 3.72
CA LEU A 436 38.16 -1.41 4.85
C LEU A 436 38.42 -0.01 5.40
N THR A 437 37.48 0.91 5.22
CA THR A 437 37.55 2.28 5.72
C THR A 437 36.37 2.53 6.68
N GLY A 438 36.60 2.53 8.01
CA GLY A 438 35.50 2.70 8.96
C GLY A 438 35.67 2.10 10.37
N LYS A 439 34.56 1.59 10.95
CA LYS A 439 34.54 0.96 12.29
C LYS A 439 34.32 -0.54 12.17
N LEU A 440 35.28 -1.34 12.64
CA LEU A 440 35.24 -2.80 12.55
C LEU A 440 35.22 -3.45 13.94
N TYR A 441 34.10 -4.09 14.30
CA TYR A 441 33.87 -4.54 15.67
C TYR A 441 34.43 -5.93 16.04
N ARG A 442 33.93 -7.02 15.44
CA ARG A 442 34.32 -8.39 15.84
C ARG A 442 34.49 -9.36 14.68
N ASN A 443 35.51 -10.22 14.73
CA ASN A 443 35.66 -11.39 13.84
C ASN A 443 35.66 -10.99 12.35
N HIS A 444 36.67 -10.24 11.92
CA HIS A 444 36.89 -9.95 10.50
C HIS A 444 38.10 -10.73 10.02
N THR A 445 37.97 -11.42 8.90
CA THR A 445 39.01 -12.26 8.32
C THR A 445 39.25 -11.83 6.88
N SER A 446 40.48 -11.53 6.52
CA SER A 446 40.88 -11.17 5.16
C SER A 446 42.10 -11.97 4.72
N HIS A 447 42.31 -12.16 3.41
CA HIS A 447 43.62 -12.58 2.91
C HIS A 447 44.51 -11.35 2.87
N ASP A 448 44.18 -10.38 2.00
CA ASP A 448 44.90 -9.12 1.86
C ASP A 448 44.00 -7.95 2.26
N ALA A 449 44.47 -7.09 3.18
CA ALA A 449 43.65 -5.97 3.62
C ALA A 449 44.41 -4.65 3.80
N LEU A 450 43.84 -3.58 3.22
CA LEU A 450 44.14 -2.21 3.60
C LEU A 450 43.10 -1.73 4.61
N LEU A 451 43.52 -1.65 5.87
CA LEU A 451 42.67 -1.38 7.02
C LEU A 451 42.88 0.07 7.49
N THR A 452 41.90 0.93 7.23
CA THR A 452 41.92 2.34 7.67
C THR A 452 40.73 2.62 8.60
N GLY A 453 40.97 3.19 9.80
CA GLY A 453 39.90 3.51 10.76
C GLY A 453 40.06 2.90 12.17
N LYS A 454 38.94 2.49 12.80
CA LYS A 454 38.92 1.96 14.18
C LYS A 454 38.64 0.47 14.19
N LEU A 455 39.62 -0.30 14.64
CA LEU A 455 39.51 -1.74 14.81
C LEU A 455 39.31 -2.11 16.29
N TYR A 456 38.33 -2.99 16.53
CA TYR A 456 38.06 -3.57 17.83
C TYR A 456 38.54 -5.05 17.88
N ARG A 457 37.75 -6.01 18.37
CA ARG A 457 38.25 -7.34 18.75
C ARG A 457 38.34 -8.33 17.58
N ASN A 458 39.33 -9.22 17.62
CA ASN A 458 39.43 -10.42 16.76
C ASN A 458 39.40 -10.10 15.26
N HIS A 459 40.45 -9.46 14.75
CA HIS A 459 40.69 -9.31 13.31
C HIS A 459 41.88 -10.18 12.92
N THR A 460 41.78 -10.89 11.80
CA THR A 460 42.83 -11.78 11.28
C THR A 460 43.04 -11.48 9.80
N SER A 461 44.26 -11.18 9.38
CA SER A 461 44.61 -11.05 7.95
C SER A 461 45.86 -11.87 7.67
N HIS A 462 46.00 -12.39 6.43
CA HIS A 462 47.26 -12.97 5.99
C HIS A 462 48.30 -11.87 5.79
N ASP A 463 47.96 -10.88 4.95
CA ASP A 463 48.72 -9.64 4.74
C ASP A 463 47.84 -8.41 5.06
N ALA A 464 48.39 -7.43 5.77
CA ALA A 464 47.64 -6.22 6.10
C ALA A 464 48.51 -4.96 6.21
N LEU A 465 48.02 -3.86 5.63
CA LEU A 465 48.51 -2.51 5.89
C LEU A 465 47.52 -1.78 6.80
N LEU A 466 47.96 -1.40 7.99
CA LEU A 466 47.13 -0.76 9.02
C LEU A 466 47.45 0.73 9.14
N THR A 467 46.47 1.59 8.87
CA THR A 467 46.58 3.04 9.11
C THR A 467 45.35 3.56 9.89
N GLY A 468 45.42 3.53 11.23
CA GLY A 468 44.25 3.83 12.08
C GLY A 468 44.49 3.73 13.60
N LYS A 469 43.42 3.92 14.41
CA LYS A 469 43.48 3.81 15.88
C LYS A 469 42.96 2.44 16.36
N LEU A 470 43.82 1.67 17.02
CA LEU A 470 43.45 0.43 17.72
C LEU A 470 42.80 0.78 19.08
N ALA A 471 41.67 0.16 19.42
CA ALA A 471 41.05 0.33 20.73
C ALA A 471 41.56 -0.73 21.73
N ASN A 472 42.04 -0.28 22.90
CA ASN A 472 42.88 -0.97 23.89
C ASN A 472 42.58 -2.45 24.25
N HIS A 473 43.70 -3.13 24.55
CA HIS A 473 43.96 -4.43 25.21
C HIS A 473 43.51 -5.70 24.46
N LEU A 474 44.42 -6.29 23.67
CA LEU A 474 44.68 -7.74 23.49
C LEU A 474 45.89 -7.95 22.52
N PRO A 475 46.63 -9.09 22.61
CA PRO A 475 47.91 -9.28 21.93
C PRO A 475 47.75 -9.49 20.42
N LEU A 476 48.61 -8.84 19.63
CA LEU A 476 48.82 -9.15 18.22
C LEU A 476 49.62 -10.45 18.11
N PHE A 477 49.03 -11.52 17.60
CA PHE A 477 49.80 -12.61 17.02
C PHE A 477 50.13 -12.23 15.58
N PHE A 478 51.31 -11.64 15.37
CA PHE A 478 51.94 -11.62 14.06
C PHE A 478 52.48 -13.02 13.78
N TYR A 479 52.00 -13.66 12.72
CA TYR A 479 52.68 -14.81 12.12
C TYR A 479 53.13 -14.40 10.72
N THR A 480 54.15 -13.54 10.64
CA THR A 480 54.94 -13.40 9.42
C THR A 480 55.92 -14.56 9.39
N ARG A 481 55.62 -15.60 8.62
CA ARG A 481 56.62 -16.61 8.27
C ARG A 481 57.30 -16.15 6.98
N HIS A 482 58.47 -15.53 7.12
CA HIS A 482 59.40 -15.43 6.00
C HIS A 482 59.99 -16.83 5.74
N GLY A 483 59.91 -17.26 4.49
CA GLY A 483 60.42 -18.53 3.97
C GLY A 483 59.85 -18.77 2.58
#